data_AF-A0A8S1IYN8-F1
#
_entry.id   AF-A0A8S1IYN8-F1
#
_cell.length_a   1.000
_cell.length_b   1.000
_cell.length_c   1.000
_cell.angle_alpha   90.00
_cell.angle_beta   90.00
_cell.angle_gamma   90.00
#
_symmetry.space_group_name_H-M   'P 1'
#
loop_
_entity.id
_entity.type
_entity.pdbx_description
1 polymer ?
#
loop_
_entity_poly.entity_id
_entity_poly.type
_entity_poly.pdbx_seq_one_letter_code
_entity_poly.pdbx_strand_id
1 'polypeptide(L)'
;MAFGVLKLIAAFAALALVLRRILRNLWLRQKYDLHRIPGPPGYPLLGNLPQVLTWDKPQIHLKVLEWVKAYGKVIKINLPPAGYTVYITDPACIQANITGHGIHGMSKPSRYGLFQK
;
A
#
# COMPACT_ATOMS: atom_id res chain seq x y z
N MET A 1 -31.87 -33.56 7.72
CA MET A 1 -30.67 -33.29 8.56
C MET A 1 -29.38 -33.10 7.76
N ALA A 2 -29.15 -33.84 6.67
CA ALA A 2 -27.92 -33.74 5.85
C ALA A 2 -27.65 -32.35 5.22
N PHE A 3 -28.69 -31.62 4.79
CA PHE A 3 -28.54 -30.31 4.14
C PHE A 3 -28.01 -29.20 5.07
N GLY A 4 -28.23 -29.30 6.38
CA GLY A 4 -27.72 -28.32 7.36
C GLY A 4 -26.22 -28.49 7.59
N VAL A 5 -25.76 -29.74 7.66
CA VAL A 5 -24.34 -30.10 7.85
C VAL A 5 -23.51 -29.65 6.65
N LEU A 6 -24.03 -29.83 5.42
CA LEU A 6 -23.32 -29.42 4.21
C LEU A 6 -23.08 -27.90 4.15
N LYS A 7 -24.06 -27.08 4.56
CA LYS A 7 -23.93 -25.61 4.61
C LYS A 7 -22.91 -25.17 5.67
N LEU A 8 -22.87 -25.84 6.82
CA LEU A 8 -21.88 -25.58 7.87
C LEU A 8 -20.45 -25.86 7.40
N ILE A 9 -20.24 -26.99 6.71
CA ILE A 9 -18.94 -27.36 6.15
C ILE A 9 -18.51 -26.33 5.09
N ALA A 10 -19.42 -25.94 4.19
CA ALA A 10 -19.14 -24.93 3.18
C ALA A 10 -18.76 -23.57 3.78
N ALA A 11 -19.46 -23.13 4.85
CA ALA A 11 -19.15 -21.90 5.56
C ALA A 11 -17.76 -21.94 6.23
N PHE A 12 -17.42 -23.07 6.86
CA PHE A 12 -16.10 -23.26 7.48
C PHE A 12 -14.96 -23.26 6.44
N ALA A 13 -15.18 -23.91 5.30
CA ALA A 13 -14.22 -23.92 4.20
C ALA A 13 -14.01 -22.52 3.61
N ALA A 14 -15.09 -21.75 3.43
CA ALA A 14 -15.01 -20.36 2.99
C ALA A 14 -14.25 -19.49 4.00
N LEU A 15 -14.53 -19.63 5.29
CA LEU A 15 -13.82 -18.93 6.36
C LEU A 15 -12.33 -19.27 6.36
N ALA A 16 -11.98 -20.54 6.23
CA ALA A 16 -10.59 -21.00 6.18
C ALA A 16 -9.85 -20.45 4.94
N LEU A 17 -10.51 -20.36 3.79
CA LEU A 17 -9.95 -19.74 2.58
C LEU A 17 -9.69 -18.24 2.77
N VAL A 18 -10.62 -17.52 3.40
CA VAL A 18 -10.46 -16.11 3.73
C VAL A 18 -9.30 -15.92 4.73
N LEU A 19 -9.26 -16.73 5.79
CA LEU A 19 -8.19 -16.68 6.80
C LEU A 19 -6.83 -16.99 6.16
N ARG A 20 -6.74 -18.02 5.32
CA ARG A 20 -5.51 -18.35 4.57
C ARG A 20 -5.10 -17.19 3.66
N ARG A 21 -6.05 -16.53 2.98
CA ARG A 21 -5.77 -15.33 2.18
C ARG A 21 -5.21 -14.21 3.04
N ILE A 22 -5.80 -13.93 4.21
CA ILE A 22 -5.33 -12.90 5.15
C ILE A 22 -3.93 -13.24 5.66
N LEU A 23 -3.71 -14.44 6.19
CA LEU A 23 -2.42 -14.89 6.72
C LEU A 23 -1.33 -14.85 5.65
N ARG A 24 -1.64 -15.33 4.44
CA ARG A 24 -0.73 -15.24 3.29
C ARG A 24 -0.43 -13.79 2.91
N ASN A 25 -1.42 -12.90 3.00
CA ASN A 25 -1.25 -11.47 2.73
C ASN A 25 -0.37 -10.78 3.78
N LEU A 26 -0.48 -11.19 5.04
CA LEU A 26 0.36 -10.70 6.13
C LEU A 26 1.79 -11.24 6.03
N TRP A 27 1.97 -12.53 5.70
CA TRP A 27 3.27 -13.19 5.62
C TRP A 27 4.05 -12.87 4.33
N LEU A 28 3.44 -12.98 3.15
CA LEU A 28 4.17 -12.89 1.87
C LEU A 28 4.46 -11.45 1.41
N ARG A 29 3.95 -10.43 2.10
CA ARG A 29 4.11 -9.03 1.66
C ARG A 29 5.35 -8.33 2.19
N GLN A 30 6.16 -8.94 3.05
CA GLN A 30 7.37 -8.33 3.61
C GLN A 30 8.62 -8.60 2.75
N LYS A 31 8.60 -8.24 1.46
CA LYS A 31 9.82 -8.29 0.62
C LYS A 31 10.85 -7.21 1.03
N TYR A 32 10.40 -6.16 1.72
CA TYR A 32 11.20 -5.01 2.09
C TYR A 32 10.84 -4.57 3.52
N ASP A 33 11.76 -3.90 4.21
CA ASP A 33 11.62 -3.38 5.57
C ASP A 33 10.70 -2.14 5.68
N LEU A 34 9.56 -2.21 5.01
CA LEU A 34 8.53 -1.17 5.03
C LEU A 34 7.91 -0.99 6.41
N HIS A 35 8.11 -1.91 7.36
CA HIS A 35 7.63 -1.78 8.73
C HIS A 35 8.22 -0.56 9.45
N ARG A 36 9.40 -0.07 9.03
CA ARG A 36 10.07 1.11 9.61
C ARG A 36 9.52 2.44 9.09
N ILE A 37 8.83 2.42 7.96
CA ILE A 37 8.26 3.62 7.36
C ILE A 37 6.88 3.86 8.00
N PRO A 38 6.67 5.03 8.64
CA PRO A 38 5.39 5.38 9.24
C PRO A 38 4.32 5.56 8.15
N GLY A 39 3.05 5.50 8.53
CA GLY A 39 1.96 5.73 7.60
C GLY A 39 0.60 5.35 8.16
N PRO A 40 -0.49 5.74 7.48
CA PRO A 40 -1.84 5.47 7.93
C PRO A 40 -2.12 3.97 8.00
N PRO A 41 -2.87 3.51 9.02
CA PRO A 41 -3.26 2.11 9.12
C PRO A 41 -4.14 1.72 7.92
N GLY A 42 -3.77 0.62 7.27
CA GLY A 42 -4.53 0.03 6.17
C GLY A 42 -5.27 -1.23 6.61
N TYR A 43 -6.41 -1.52 5.97
CA TYR A 43 -7.16 -2.75 6.20
C TYR A 43 -6.36 -4.00 5.78
N PRO A 44 -6.56 -5.16 6.44
CA PRO A 44 -5.76 -6.37 6.19
C PRO A 44 -5.74 -6.86 4.73
N LEU A 45 -6.86 -6.71 4.01
CA LEU A 45 -7.00 -7.14 2.61
C LEU A 45 -6.98 -5.97 1.62
N LEU A 46 -7.65 -4.86 1.97
CA LEU A 46 -7.84 -3.71 1.09
C LEU A 46 -6.77 -2.63 1.26
N GLY A 47 -5.93 -2.71 2.29
CA GLY A 47 -4.97 -1.66 2.61
C GLY A 47 -5.67 -0.32 2.83
N ASN A 48 -5.12 0.74 2.26
CA ASN A 48 -5.66 2.09 2.27
C ASN A 48 -6.61 2.37 1.08
N LEU A 49 -6.93 1.36 0.27
CA LEU A 49 -7.77 1.52 -0.91
C LEU A 49 -9.15 2.15 -0.61
N PRO A 50 -9.89 1.75 0.45
CA PRO A 50 -11.19 2.37 0.74
C PRO A 50 -11.07 3.86 1.05
N GLN A 51 -10.00 4.27 1.73
CA GLN A 51 -9.75 5.68 2.05
C GLN A 51 -9.45 6.46 0.77
N VAL A 52 -8.59 5.93 -0.10
CA VAL A 52 -8.22 6.59 -1.37
C VAL A 52 -9.39 6.66 -2.36
N LEU A 53 -10.27 5.65 -2.39
CA LEU A 53 -11.46 5.65 -3.24
C LEU A 53 -12.51 6.70 -2.84
N THR A 54 -12.51 7.14 -1.58
CA THR A 54 -13.39 8.22 -1.12
C THR A 54 -12.90 9.61 -1.48
N TRP A 55 -11.69 9.75 -2.04
CA TRP A 55 -11.10 11.04 -2.34
C TRP A 55 -11.49 11.54 -3.73
N ASP A 56 -11.82 12.82 -3.82
CA ASP A 56 -12.06 13.50 -5.09
C ASP A 56 -10.75 13.66 -5.87
N LYS A 57 -10.80 13.32 -7.17
CA LYS A 57 -9.61 13.11 -8.00
C LYS A 57 -8.74 14.35 -8.30
N PRO A 58 -9.14 15.63 -8.14
CA PRO A 58 -8.13 16.68 -8.16
C PRO A 58 -7.45 16.86 -6.79
N GLN A 59 -8.03 16.42 -5.67
CA GLN A 59 -7.60 16.77 -4.31
C GLN A 59 -6.80 15.68 -3.59
N ILE A 60 -6.51 14.55 -4.26
CA ILE A 60 -5.73 13.44 -3.68
C ILE A 60 -4.42 13.93 -3.05
N HIS A 61 -3.73 14.86 -3.71
CA HIS A 61 -2.46 15.41 -3.20
C HIS A 61 -2.63 16.20 -1.89
N LEU A 62 -3.77 16.86 -1.66
CA LEU A 62 -4.09 17.55 -0.40
C LEU A 62 -4.35 16.55 0.73
N LYS A 63 -5.03 15.43 0.43
CA LYS A 63 -5.25 14.36 1.40
C LYS A 63 -3.96 13.61 1.77
N VAL A 64 -3.07 13.44 0.81
CA VAL A 64 -1.71 12.96 1.08
C VAL A 64 -0.96 13.97 1.96
N LEU A 65 -1.12 15.28 1.73
CA LEU A 65 -0.50 16.31 2.56
C LEU A 65 -0.99 16.25 4.02
N GLU A 66 -2.27 15.97 4.26
CA GLU A 66 -2.81 15.72 5.61
C GLU A 66 -2.08 14.55 6.29
N TRP A 67 -1.87 13.45 5.57
CA TRP A 67 -1.10 12.31 6.09
C TRP A 67 0.38 12.62 6.31
N VAL A 68 1.00 13.40 5.43
CA VAL A 68 2.40 13.84 5.61
C VAL A 68 2.55 14.71 6.85
N LYS A 69 1.58 15.59 7.13
CA LYS A 69 1.56 16.38 8.37
C LYS A 69 1.44 15.50 9.61
N ALA A 70 0.68 14.40 9.53
CA ALA A 70 0.44 13.50 10.66
C ALA A 70 1.57 12.48 10.91
N TYR A 71 2.15 11.92 9.84
CA TYR A 71 3.08 10.78 9.93
C TYR A 71 4.53 11.14 9.53
N GLY A 72 4.76 12.33 8.99
CA GLY A 72 6.08 12.84 8.60
C GLY A 72 6.30 12.90 7.08
N LYS A 73 7.51 13.33 6.69
CA LYS A 73 7.87 13.62 5.29
C LYS A 73 8.00 12.40 4.37
N VAL A 74 8.03 11.20 4.94
CA VAL A 74 8.09 9.94 4.20
C VAL A 74 7.04 9.01 4.78
N ILE A 75 6.02 8.68 3.98
CA ILE A 75 4.91 7.84 4.41
C ILE A 75 4.72 6.63 3.52
N LYS A 76 4.30 5.51 4.12
CA LYS A 76 3.93 4.28 3.44
C LYS A 76 2.41 4.15 3.37
N ILE A 77 1.89 3.76 2.21
CA ILE A 77 0.51 3.34 2.04
C ILE A 77 0.44 1.99 1.32
N ASN A 78 -0.63 1.23 1.53
CA ASN A 78 -0.88 -0.04 0.87
C ASN A 78 -2.06 0.10 -0.10
N LEU A 79 -1.82 -0.10 -1.39
CA LEU A 79 -2.84 -0.04 -2.44
C LEU A 79 -2.89 -1.37 -3.20
N PRO A 80 -3.64 -2.38 -2.73
CA PRO A 80 -3.92 -3.58 -3.51
C PRO A 80 -4.70 -3.23 -4.80
N PRO A 81 -4.39 -3.82 -5.97
CA PRO A 81 -3.36 -4.84 -6.22
C PRO A 81 -1.95 -4.27 -6.51
N ALA A 82 -1.79 -2.95 -6.62
CA ALA A 82 -0.53 -2.29 -6.96
C ALA A 82 0.60 -2.52 -5.93
N GLY A 83 0.28 -2.82 -4.68
CA GLY A 83 1.24 -3.13 -3.61
C GLY A 83 1.43 -1.96 -2.65
N TYR A 84 2.59 -1.91 -1.97
CA TYR A 84 2.93 -0.78 -1.12
C TYR A 84 3.51 0.37 -1.96
N THR A 85 3.07 1.58 -1.65
CA THR A 85 3.54 2.83 -2.25
C THR A 85 4.13 3.72 -1.17
N VAL A 86 5.30 4.28 -1.43
CA VAL A 86 5.96 5.23 -0.52
C VAL A 86 5.84 6.62 -1.13
N TYR A 87 5.31 7.56 -0.34
CA TYR A 87 5.29 8.97 -0.68
C TYR A 87 6.46 9.66 0.00
N ILE A 88 7.21 10.42 -0.77
CA ILE A 88 8.37 11.18 -0.31
C ILE A 88 8.08 12.64 -0.60
N THR A 89 8.05 13.49 0.43
CA THR A 89 7.88 14.94 0.29
C THR A 89 9.10 15.74 0.74
N ASP A 90 10.16 15.08 1.24
CA ASP A 90 11.40 15.75 1.60
C ASP A 90 12.22 16.11 0.34
N PRO A 91 12.49 17.41 0.07
CA PRO A 91 13.26 17.82 -1.09
C PRO A 91 14.64 17.17 -1.18
N ALA A 92 15.32 16.94 -0.05
CA ALA A 92 16.65 16.32 -0.05
C ALA A 92 16.56 14.84 -0.48
N CYS A 93 15.56 14.11 0.02
CA CYS A 93 15.32 12.73 -0.40
C CYS A 93 14.88 12.65 -1.87
N ILE A 94 14.02 13.56 -2.30
CA ILE A 94 13.56 13.63 -3.70
C ILE A 94 14.76 13.86 -4.62
N GLN A 95 15.61 14.85 -4.30
CA GLN A 95 16.81 15.15 -5.06
C GLN A 95 17.73 13.93 -5.12
N ALA A 96 18.05 13.30 -3.98
CA ALA A 96 18.90 12.11 -3.94
C ALA A 96 18.35 10.93 -4.78
N ASN A 97 17.02 10.76 -4.84
CA ASN A 97 16.36 9.72 -5.63
C ASN A 97 16.32 10.06 -7.13
N ILE A 98 16.16 11.33 -7.50
CA ILE A 98 16.08 11.80 -8.89
C ILE A 98 17.48 11.86 -9.52
N THR A 99 18.47 12.43 -8.81
CA THR A 99 19.82 12.64 -9.34
C THR A 99 20.68 11.38 -9.32
N GLY A 100 20.15 10.25 -8.82
CA GLY A 100 20.85 8.96 -8.82
C GLY A 100 22.02 8.88 -7.82
N HIS A 101 22.11 9.80 -6.85
CA HIS A 101 23.19 9.80 -5.85
C HIS A 101 22.93 8.83 -4.68
N GLY A 102 21.78 8.17 -4.63
CA GLY A 102 21.50 7.07 -3.69
C GLY A 102 21.88 5.70 -4.26
N ILE A 103 22.31 4.78 -3.39
CA ILE A 103 22.65 3.37 -3.68
C ILE A 103 21.48 2.60 -4.36
N HIS A 104 20.28 3.17 -4.35
CA HIS A 104 19.05 2.67 -4.96
C HIS A 104 18.33 3.75 -5.78
N GLY A 105 19.04 4.48 -6.65
CA GLY A 105 18.42 5.40 -7.62
C GLY A 105 17.24 4.74 -8.36
N MET A 106 16.23 5.53 -8.74
CA MET A 106 15.03 5.01 -9.41
C MET A 106 15.42 4.22 -10.68
N SER A 107 15.29 2.88 -10.64
CA SER A 107 15.61 2.02 -11.78
C SER A 107 14.62 2.13 -12.93
N LYS A 108 13.44 2.74 -12.70
CA LYS A 108 12.39 2.97 -13.69
C LYS A 108 11.77 4.37 -13.55
N PRO A 109 12.47 5.43 -13.98
CA PRO A 109 11.88 6.77 -14.05
C PRO A 109 10.72 6.86 -15.07
N SER A 110 10.58 5.86 -15.96
CA SER A 110 9.74 5.93 -17.16
C SER A 110 8.25 5.62 -17.00
N ARG A 111 7.78 5.07 -15.86
CA ARG A 111 6.37 4.63 -15.78
C ARG A 111 5.36 5.78 -15.81
N TYR A 112 5.80 7.01 -15.55
CA TYR A 112 4.95 8.20 -15.49
C TYR A 112 5.40 9.34 -16.43
N GLY A 113 6.40 9.12 -17.30
CA GLY A 113 6.84 10.13 -18.27
C GLY A 113 7.35 11.46 -17.69
N LEU A 114 7.60 11.54 -16.37
CA LEU A 114 7.88 12.80 -15.67
C LEU A 114 9.24 13.44 -16.01
N PHE A 115 10.10 12.73 -16.76
CA PHE A 115 11.44 13.20 -17.14
C PHE A 115 11.81 12.82 -18.58
N GLN A 116 10.83 12.76 -19.49
CA GLN A 116 11.17 12.71 -20.92
C GLN A 116 11.65 14.09 -21.36
N LYS A 117 12.94 14.19 -21.72
CA LYS A 117 13.46 15.30 -22.52
C LYS A 117 12.83 15.28 -23.91
#